data_AF-A0AAV2S9N1-F1
#
_entry.id   AF-A0AAV2S9N1-F1
#
_cell.length_a   1.000
_cell.length_b   1.000
_cell.length_c   1.000
_cell.angle_alpha   90.00
_cell.angle_beta   90.00
_cell.angle_gamma   90.00
#
_symmetry.space_group_name_H-M   'P 1'
#
loop_
_entity.id
_entity.type
_entity.pdbx_description
1 polymer ?
#
loop_
_entity_poly.entity_id
_entity_poly.type
_entity_poly.pdbx_seq_one_letter_code
_entity_poly.pdbx_strand_id
1 'polypeptide(L)'
;SMFAIVRFPNEMCTVGSTMGLCVTATECSDLGGTKIGDCARGYGTCCYKAIKCGESSSMNVTYIQNADYPGTTSSSGTCTHMIMRQDNVCKLRLDFVDFELSDPYRVDS
;
A
#
# COMPACT_ATOMS: atom_id res chain seq x y z
N SER A 1 38.08 -2.56 -2.25
CA SER A 1 36.69 -2.65 -2.75
C SER A 1 35.93 -1.46 -2.21
N MET A 2 35.36 -0.62 -3.08
CA MET A 2 34.68 0.62 -2.68
C MET A 2 33.17 0.35 -2.67
N PHE A 3 32.58 0.22 -1.49
CA PHE A 3 31.12 0.15 -1.34
C PHE A 3 30.58 1.57 -1.42
N ALA A 4 29.96 1.94 -2.55
CA ALA A 4 29.21 3.19 -2.64
C ALA A 4 27.76 2.91 -2.20
N ILE A 5 27.33 3.53 -1.10
CA ILE A 5 25.93 3.51 -0.69
C ILE A 5 25.17 4.45 -1.62
N VAL A 6 24.37 3.89 -2.53
CA VAL A 6 23.47 4.68 -3.37
C VAL A 6 22.31 5.16 -2.50
N ARG A 7 22.12 6.47 -2.41
CA ARG A 7 20.97 7.10 -1.76
C ARG A 7 20.21 7.92 -2.79
N PHE A 8 18.89 7.81 -2.78
CA PHE A 8 17.98 8.62 -3.57
C PHE A 8 16.77 9.00 -2.71
N PRO A 9 16.09 10.12 -3.02
CA PRO A 9 14.87 10.49 -2.30
C PRO A 9 13.75 9.49 -2.58
N ASN A 10 12.92 9.23 -1.56
CA ASN A 10 11.72 8.41 -1.72
C ASN A 10 10.64 9.21 -2.47
N GLU A 11 10.53 8.97 -3.76
CA GLU A 11 9.57 9.66 -4.64
C GLU A 11 8.43 8.74 -5.04
N MET A 12 7.25 9.30 -5.32
CA MET A 12 6.15 8.53 -5.90
C MET A 12 6.53 8.01 -7.29
N CYS A 13 6.15 6.78 -7.59
CA CYS A 13 6.33 6.17 -8.89
C CYS A 13 5.02 5.50 -9.33
N THR A 14 4.86 5.25 -10.63
CA THR A 14 3.65 4.64 -11.17
C THR A 14 4.03 3.66 -12.28
N VAL A 15 3.49 2.45 -12.22
CA VAL A 15 3.65 1.42 -13.24
C VAL A 15 2.27 0.96 -13.67
N GLY A 16 1.92 1.20 -14.93
CA GLY A 16 0.53 1.04 -15.38
C GLY A 16 -0.40 1.97 -14.61
N SER A 17 -1.41 1.40 -13.94
CA SER A 17 -2.34 2.11 -13.04
C SER A 17 -1.97 2.00 -11.56
N THR A 18 -0.91 1.27 -11.21
CA THR A 18 -0.51 1.04 -9.82
C THR A 18 0.50 2.09 -9.37
N MET A 19 0.19 2.78 -8.29
CA MET A 19 1.10 3.71 -7.64
C MET A 19 1.99 2.98 -6.64
N GLY A 20 3.22 3.46 -6.49
CA GLY A 20 4.18 2.98 -5.52
C GLY A 20 5.04 4.12 -4.98
N LEU A 21 5.93 3.75 -4.08
CA LEU A 21 7.01 4.57 -3.58
C LEU A 21 8.33 4.00 -4.09
N CYS A 22 9.18 4.87 -4.63
CA CYS A 22 10.52 4.52 -5.03
C CYS A 22 11.40 4.36 -3.78
N VAL A 23 11.83 3.14 -3.50
CA VAL A 23 12.66 2.78 -2.33
C VAL A 23 13.74 1.79 -2.75
N THR A 24 14.68 1.46 -1.87
CA THR A 24 15.61 0.36 -2.14
C THR A 24 14.90 -1.00 -2.12
N ALA A 25 15.48 -2.00 -2.77
CA ALA A 25 14.91 -3.36 -2.75
C ALA A 25 14.79 -3.92 -1.32
N THR A 26 15.79 -3.65 -0.48
CA THR A 26 15.81 -4.06 0.93
C THR A 26 14.72 -3.36 1.75
N GLU A 27 14.55 -2.04 1.61
CA GLU A 27 13.47 -1.32 2.31
C GLU A 27 12.09 -1.84 1.88
N CYS A 28 11.91 -2.13 0.59
CA CYS A 28 10.66 -2.74 0.09
C CYS A 28 10.39 -4.09 0.75
N SER A 29 11.39 -4.97 0.84
CA SER A 29 11.23 -6.29 1.48
C SER A 29 11.01 -6.18 3.00
N ASP A 30 11.74 -5.31 3.68
CA ASP A 30 11.70 -5.16 5.14
C ASP A 30 10.33 -4.62 5.60
N LEU A 31 9.67 -3.82 4.76
CA LEU A 31 8.32 -3.33 5.00
C LEU A 31 7.22 -4.33 4.60
N GLY A 32 7.58 -5.47 4.00
CA GLY A 32 6.65 -6.45 3.44
C GLY A 32 5.92 -5.95 2.20
N GLY A 33 6.57 -5.09 1.42
CA GLY A 33 6.05 -4.55 0.17
C GLY A 33 6.27 -5.46 -1.03
N THR A 34 5.65 -5.08 -2.14
CA THR A 34 5.72 -5.77 -3.44
C THR A 34 6.32 -4.85 -4.48
N LYS A 35 7.34 -5.34 -5.19
CA LYS A 35 7.93 -4.65 -6.35
C LYS A 35 6.95 -4.68 -7.53
N ILE A 36 6.68 -3.51 -8.10
CA ILE A 36 5.90 -3.34 -9.34
C ILE A 36 6.72 -2.85 -10.52
N GLY A 37 7.93 -2.35 -10.30
CA GLY A 37 8.83 -1.92 -11.36
C GLY A 37 10.11 -1.32 -10.80
N ASP A 38 10.90 -0.70 -11.69
CA ASP A 38 12.14 -0.02 -11.33
C ASP A 38 11.94 1.50 -11.36
N CYS A 39 12.71 2.22 -10.53
CA CYS A 39 12.69 3.68 -10.42
C CYS A 39 14.11 4.20 -10.14
N ALA A 40 14.29 5.51 -9.98
CA ALA A 40 15.60 6.13 -9.75
C ALA A 40 16.67 5.66 -10.76
N ARG A 41 16.31 5.56 -12.06
CA ARG A 41 17.19 5.06 -13.13
C ARG A 41 17.74 3.65 -12.90
N GLY A 42 16.98 2.79 -12.21
CA GLY A 42 17.33 1.39 -11.94
C GLY A 42 18.04 1.16 -10.61
N TYR A 43 18.30 2.22 -9.82
CA TYR A 43 18.86 2.06 -8.48
C TYR A 43 17.79 1.74 -7.42
N GLY A 44 16.53 2.05 -7.70
CA GLY A 44 15.40 1.82 -6.80
C GLY A 44 14.36 0.89 -7.39
N THR A 45 13.52 0.36 -6.50
CA THR A 45 12.32 -0.39 -6.85
C THR A 45 11.09 0.47 -6.59
N CYS A 46 10.16 0.49 -7.54
CA CYS A 46 8.83 1.01 -7.31
C CYS A 46 8.05 -0.03 -6.49
N CYS A 47 7.67 0.32 -5.27
CA CYS A 47 7.14 -0.62 -4.28
C CYS A 47 5.84 -0.11 -3.66
N TYR A 48 4.91 -1.00 -3.35
CA TYR A 48 3.71 -0.69 -2.57
C TYR A 48 3.44 -1.82 -1.58
N LYS A 49 2.57 -1.58 -0.60
CA LYS A 49 2.07 -2.64 0.28
C LYS A 49 0.56 -2.82 0.09
N ALA A 50 0.10 -4.05 -0.09
CA ALA A 50 -1.31 -4.39 0.07
C ALA A 50 -1.54 -4.92 1.48
N ILE A 51 -2.64 -4.52 2.11
CA ILE A 51 -3.07 -5.08 3.39
C ILE A 51 -4.53 -5.52 3.35
N LYS A 52 -4.82 -6.61 4.03
CA LYS A 52 -6.15 -7.19 4.23
C LYS A 52 -6.64 -6.93 5.66
N CYS A 53 -7.82 -7.46 5.96
CA CYS A 53 -8.46 -7.23 7.24
C CYS A 53 -7.61 -7.68 8.43
N GLY A 54 -7.48 -6.82 9.45
CA GLY A 54 -6.69 -7.10 10.65
C GLY A 54 -5.19 -6.83 10.49
N GLU A 55 -4.71 -6.57 9.27
CA GLU A 55 -3.30 -6.28 9.01
C GLU A 55 -2.97 -4.80 9.24
N SER A 56 -1.66 -4.54 9.37
CA SER A 56 -1.11 -3.22 9.61
C SER A 56 -0.05 -2.85 8.57
N SER A 57 0.12 -1.55 8.37
CA SER A 57 1.15 -1.01 7.48
C SER A 57 1.79 0.24 8.07
N SER A 58 3.10 0.32 7.95
CA SER A 58 3.88 1.56 8.16
C SER A 58 4.34 2.16 6.83
N MET A 59 4.06 1.52 5.69
CA MET A 59 4.59 1.94 4.41
C MET A 59 3.79 3.10 3.82
N ASN A 60 4.49 4.13 3.34
CA ASN A 60 3.87 5.16 2.53
C ASN A 60 3.50 4.57 1.16
N VAL A 61 2.26 4.76 0.71
CA VAL A 61 1.58 4.00 -0.35
C VAL A 61 1.19 2.57 0.10
N THR A 62 0.02 2.49 0.75
CA THR A 62 -0.62 1.23 1.15
C THR A 62 -1.99 1.10 0.48
N TYR A 63 -2.25 -0.04 -0.15
CA TYR A 63 -3.54 -0.42 -0.69
C TYR A 63 -4.30 -1.27 0.32
N ILE A 64 -5.45 -0.78 0.77
CA ILE A 64 -6.36 -1.52 1.63
C ILE A 64 -7.32 -2.29 0.73
N GLN A 65 -7.37 -3.61 0.91
CA GLN A 65 -8.12 -4.50 0.04
C GLN A 65 -9.03 -5.41 0.86
N ASN A 66 -10.21 -5.72 0.33
CA ASN A 66 -11.02 -6.82 0.83
C ASN A 66 -10.30 -8.16 0.64
N ALA A 67 -10.76 -9.21 1.35
CA ALA A 67 -10.10 -10.51 1.37
C ALA A 67 -9.89 -11.12 -0.02
N ASP A 68 -10.82 -10.85 -0.94
CA ASP A 68 -10.90 -11.47 -2.27
C ASP A 68 -10.55 -10.52 -3.42
N TYR A 69 -10.06 -9.30 -3.13
CA TYR A 69 -9.71 -8.30 -4.15
C TYR A 69 -8.81 -8.91 -5.25
N PRO A 70 -9.07 -8.66 -6.55
CA PRO A 70 -10.04 -7.70 -7.11
C PRO A 70 -11.49 -8.22 -7.19
N GLY A 71 -11.78 -9.42 -6.68
CA GLY A 71 -13.12 -9.96 -6.60
C GLY A 71 -13.94 -9.36 -5.44
N THR A 72 -15.25 -9.57 -5.50
CA THR A 72 -16.18 -9.23 -4.42
C THR A 72 -15.98 -10.17 -3.23
N THR A 73 -16.03 -9.65 -2.01
CA THR A 73 -16.07 -10.49 -0.80
C THR A 73 -17.47 -10.57 -0.22
N SER A 74 -17.83 -11.72 0.34
CA SER A 74 -19.07 -11.90 1.10
C SER A 74 -18.86 -11.81 2.62
N SER A 75 -17.64 -11.51 3.07
CA SER A 75 -17.35 -11.36 4.50
C SER A 75 -18.09 -10.14 5.05
N SER A 76 -19.01 -10.38 5.99
CA SER A 76 -19.72 -9.34 6.72
C SER A 76 -19.14 -9.17 8.13
N GLY A 77 -19.18 -7.94 8.65
CA GLY A 77 -18.70 -7.61 9.99
C GLY A 77 -17.74 -6.43 10.00
N THR A 78 -17.30 -6.06 11.21
CA THR A 78 -16.36 -4.96 11.40
C THR A 78 -14.95 -5.40 11.03
N CYS A 79 -14.33 -4.67 10.12
CA CYS A 79 -12.93 -4.83 9.77
C CYS A 79 -12.11 -3.62 10.25
N THR A 80 -10.96 -3.89 10.87
CA THR A 80 -10.04 -2.85 11.35
C THR A 80 -8.70 -2.98 10.63
N HIS A 81 -8.15 -1.87 10.18
CA HIS A 81 -6.79 -1.76 9.64
C HIS A 81 -6.00 -0.76 10.47
N MET A 82 -4.73 -1.05 10.73
CA MET A 82 -3.86 -0.15 11.50
C MET A 82 -2.78 0.46 10.60
N ILE A 83 -2.85 1.78 10.41
CA ILE A 83 -1.83 2.53 9.67
C ILE A 83 -0.90 3.22 10.67
N MET A 84 0.34 2.75 10.71
CA MET A 84 1.41 3.34 11.48
C MET A 84 1.94 4.57 10.75
N ARG A 85 1.76 5.73 11.38
CA ARG A 85 2.23 7.00 10.85
C ARG A 85 3.76 7.07 10.86
N GLN A 86 4.34 7.52 9.77
CA GLN A 86 5.77 7.82 9.67
C GLN A 86 6.13 9.08 10.46
N ASP A 87 7.40 9.20 10.85
CA ASP A 87 7.91 10.41 11.50
C ASP A 87 7.74 11.62 10.58
N ASN A 88 7.43 12.78 11.17
CA ASN A 88 7.19 14.04 10.45
C ASN A 88 6.02 14.04 9.45
N VAL A 89 5.17 13.01 9.44
CA VAL A 89 3.91 13.01 8.69
C VAL A 89 2.78 13.46 9.62
N CYS A 90 1.99 14.45 9.19
CA CYS A 90 0.92 15.02 10.02
C CYS A 90 -0.49 14.68 9.52
N LYS A 91 -0.61 14.11 8.31
CA LYS A 91 -1.90 13.80 7.67
C LYS A 91 -1.79 12.49 6.92
N LEU A 92 -2.85 11.69 7.00
CA LEU A 92 -3.07 10.56 6.11
C LEU A 92 -4.05 11.00 5.02
N ARG A 93 -3.76 10.61 3.78
CA ARG A 93 -4.67 10.77 2.65
C ARG A 93 -5.26 9.40 2.35
N LEU A 94 -6.58 9.34 2.24
CA LEU A 94 -7.32 8.16 1.81
C LEU A 94 -7.97 8.48 0.48
N ASP A 95 -7.65 7.67 -0.52
CA ASP A 95 -8.29 7.70 -1.84
C ASP A 95 -9.00 6.37 -2.04
N PHE A 96 -10.27 6.42 -2.46
CA PHE A 96 -11.00 5.23 -2.88
C PHE A 96 -10.66 4.95 -4.34
N VAL A 97 -9.94 3.85 -4.59
CA VAL A 97 -9.54 3.43 -5.94
C VAL A 97 -10.67 2.62 -6.58
N ASP A 98 -11.05 1.52 -5.94
CA ASP A 98 -12.23 0.71 -6.27
C ASP A 98 -13.09 0.59 -5.00
N PHE A 99 -14.34 1.01 -5.07
CA PHE A 99 -15.23 0.98 -3.91
C PHE A 99 -16.68 0.73 -4.30
N GLU A 100 -17.17 -0.43 -3.91
CA GLU A 100 -18.56 -0.85 -4.05
C GLU A 100 -18.96 -1.58 -2.77
N LEU A 101 -20.15 -1.26 -2.25
CA LEU A 101 -20.73 -1.93 -1.08
C LEU A 101 -22.10 -2.47 -1.46
N SER A 102 -22.52 -3.53 -0.77
CA SER A 102 -23.88 -4.04 -0.88
C SER A 102 -24.91 -2.99 -0.50
N ASP A 103 -26.11 -3.09 -1.06
CA ASP A 103 -27.24 -2.25 -0.69
C ASP A 103 -27.52 -2.30 0.82
N PRO A 104 -28.08 -1.21 1.40
CA PRO A 104 -28.52 -1.21 2.79
C PRO A 104 -29.51 -2.34 3.05
N TYR A 105 -29.25 -3.17 4.07
CA TYR A 105 -30.21 -4.16 4.50
C TYR A 105 -31.34 -3.49 5.31
N ARG A 106 -32.59 -3.71 4.91
CA ARG A 106 -33.75 -3.33 5.72
C ARG A 106 -33.86 -4.27 6.91
N VAL A 107 -33.77 -3.73 8.11
CA VAL A 107 -34.16 -4.46 9.32
C VAL A 107 -35.68 -4.42 9.37
N ASP A 108 -36.34 -5.43 8.82
CA ASP A 108 -37.78 -5.59 9.01
C ASP A 108 -38.03 -5.87 10.51
N SER A 109 -38.68 -4.93 11.18
CA SER A 109 -39.02 -4.93 12.61
C SER A 109 -40.24 -5.76 12.94
#